data_AF-A0A961S2K7-F1
#
_entry.id   AF-A0A961S2K7-F1
#
_cell.length_a   1.000
_cell.length_b   1.000
_cell.length_c   1.000
_cell.angle_alpha   90.00
_cell.angle_beta   90.00
_cell.angle_gamma   90.00
#
_symmetry.space_group_name_H-M   'P 1'
#
loop_
_entity.id
_entity.type
_entity.pdbx_description
1 polymer ?
#
loop_
_entity_poly.entity_id
_entity_poly.type
_entity_poly.pdbx_seq_one_letter_code
_entity_poly.pdbx_strand_id
1 'polypeptide(L)'
;MPSFLKYATLATALAFIPATAHAAMTAEQCTAMFNKADTNGDGSLGGSEGTRYEEAMKKRTIETKDANIISMEEFMSACESGTFDGMDSM
;
A
#
# COMPACT_ATOMS: atom_id res chain seq x y z
N MET A 1 -42.24 23.85 32.78
CA MET A 1 -42.04 22.77 33.76
C MET A 1 -43.41 22.16 34.02
N PRO A 2 -43.65 20.82 34.00
CA PRO A 2 -42.71 19.82 34.49
C PRO A 2 -42.73 18.44 33.75
N SER A 3 -41.84 17.57 34.22
CA SER A 3 -42.04 16.13 34.45
C SER A 3 -42.21 15.12 33.30
N PHE A 4 -41.09 14.42 33.09
CA PHE A 4 -40.87 12.99 33.30
C PHE A 4 -41.71 11.93 32.57
N LEU A 5 -40.93 10.90 32.25
CA LEU A 5 -41.30 9.52 32.00
C LEU A 5 -41.77 9.26 30.58
N LYS A 6 -40.99 8.47 29.83
CA LYS A 6 -41.34 7.08 29.54
C LYS A 6 -40.43 6.50 28.46
N TYR A 7 -40.37 5.17 28.46
CA TYR A 7 -39.97 4.31 27.34
C TYR A 7 -38.45 4.24 27.11
N ALA A 8 -37.89 3.16 26.60
CA ALA A 8 -38.25 1.77 26.36
C ALA A 8 -37.01 1.19 25.64
N THR A 9 -36.85 -0.14 25.67
CA THR A 9 -36.22 -0.97 24.63
C THR A 9 -35.07 -0.37 23.78
N LEU A 10 -33.86 -0.92 23.89
CA LEU A 10 -32.82 -0.76 22.86
C LEU A 10 -32.10 -2.12 22.71
N ALA A 11 -32.46 -2.95 21.74
CA ALA A 11 -32.08 -2.89 20.32
C ALA A 11 -30.61 -3.33 20.08
N THR A 12 -30.51 -4.52 19.48
CA THR A 12 -29.52 -5.06 18.55
C THR A 12 -28.20 -4.28 18.38
N ALA A 13 -27.09 -4.89 18.79
CA ALA A 13 -25.76 -4.52 18.29
C ALA A 13 -25.25 -5.66 17.40
N LEU A 14 -25.50 -5.54 16.09
CA LEU A 14 -24.71 -6.22 15.07
C LEU A 14 -23.29 -5.69 15.21
N ALA A 15 -22.38 -6.53 15.73
CA ALA A 15 -20.98 -6.20 15.80
C ALA A 15 -20.45 -5.99 14.37
N PHE A 16 -20.09 -4.74 14.06
CA PHE A 16 -19.31 -4.39 12.89
C PHE A 16 -18.00 -5.17 12.96
N ILE A 17 -17.78 -6.07 12.00
CA ILE A 17 -16.45 -6.61 11.75
C ILE A 17 -15.72 -5.51 10.97
N PRO A 18 -14.63 -4.92 11.49
CA PRO A 18 -13.86 -3.96 10.72
C PRO A 18 -13.26 -4.71 9.53
N ALA A 19 -13.61 -4.27 8.31
CA ALA A 19 -12.88 -4.66 7.12
C ALA A 19 -11.43 -4.22 7.32
N THR A 20 -10.49 -5.17 7.27
CA THR A 20 -9.05 -4.89 7.31
C THR A 20 -8.67 -4.20 5.99
N ALA A 21 -8.91 -2.90 5.91
CA ALA A 21 -8.27 -2.05 4.94
C ALA A 21 -6.76 -2.16 5.21
N HIS A 22 -6.01 -2.73 4.27
CA HIS A 22 -4.56 -2.68 4.32
C HIS A 22 -4.19 -1.20 4.19
N ALA A 23 -3.56 -0.65 5.23
CA ALA A 23 -3.12 0.73 5.20
C ALA A 23 -2.00 0.85 4.16
N ALA A 24 -2.12 1.82 3.25
CA ALA A 24 -1.07 2.12 2.29
C ALA A 24 0.27 2.31 3.01
N MET A 25 1.35 1.79 2.42
CA MET A 25 2.70 1.91 2.97
C MET A 25 3.09 3.37 3.16
N THR A 26 3.76 3.71 4.26
CA THR A 26 4.29 5.05 4.48
C THR A 26 5.49 5.31 3.57
N ALA A 27 5.79 6.59 3.29
CA ALA A 27 6.97 6.99 2.51
C ALA A 27 8.28 6.41 3.08
N GLU A 28 8.39 6.30 4.41
CA GLU A 28 9.56 5.70 5.07
C GLU A 28 9.66 4.18 4.80
N GLN A 29 8.53 3.46 4.83
CA GLN A 29 8.49 2.04 4.50
C GLN A 29 8.82 1.81 3.02
N CYS A 30 8.29 2.65 2.14
CA CYS A 30 8.59 2.63 0.71
C CYS A 30 10.08 2.89 0.45
N THR A 31 10.66 3.89 1.12
CA THR A 31 12.10 4.20 1.02
C THR A 31 12.95 3.02 1.51
N ALA A 32 12.59 2.41 2.65
CA ALA A 32 13.30 1.25 3.15
C ALA A 32 13.21 0.05 2.21
N MET A 33 12.05 -0.17 1.59
CA MET A 33 11.85 -1.24 0.61
C MET A 33 12.65 -1.00 -0.67
N PHE A 34 12.70 0.25 -1.16
CA PHE A 34 13.52 0.64 -2.30
C PHE A 34 15.00 0.41 -2.02
N ASN A 35 15.53 0.92 -0.90
CA ASN A 35 16.94 0.75 -0.52
C ASN A 35 17.34 -0.72 -0.34
N LYS A 36 16.40 -1.59 0.02
CA LYS A 36 16.63 -3.03 0.11
C LYS A 36 16.67 -3.69 -1.27
N ALA A 37 15.99 -3.12 -2.26
CA ALA A 37 15.97 -3.61 -3.63
C ALA A 37 17.15 -3.10 -4.46
N ASP A 38 17.51 -1.81 -4.28
CA ASP A 38 18.65 -1.13 -4.89
C ASP A 38 19.95 -1.63 -4.25
N THR A 39 20.39 -2.81 -4.67
CA THR A 39 21.52 -3.52 -4.06
C THR A 39 22.84 -2.93 -4.52
N ASN A 40 22.89 -2.42 -5.74
CA ASN A 40 24.06 -1.76 -6.31
C ASN A 40 24.18 -0.28 -5.86
N GLY A 41 23.11 0.33 -5.34
CA GLY A 41 23.09 1.69 -4.81
C GLY A 41 23.12 2.77 -5.89
N ASP A 42 22.62 2.48 -7.09
CA ASP A 42 22.63 3.42 -8.22
C ASP A 42 21.42 4.37 -8.25
N GLY A 43 20.47 4.19 -7.33
CA GLY A 43 19.27 5.02 -7.22
C GLY A 43 18.14 4.60 -8.17
N SER A 44 18.24 3.42 -8.78
CA SER A 44 17.23 2.84 -9.66
C SER A 44 17.14 1.32 -9.48
N LEU A 45 16.02 0.73 -9.88
CA LEU A 45 15.87 -0.73 -9.91
C LEU A 45 15.88 -1.21 -11.36
N GLY A 46 17.05 -1.63 -11.82
CA GLY A 46 17.26 -2.19 -13.15
C GLY A 46 17.38 -3.72 -13.14
N GLY A 47 17.06 -4.36 -14.26
CA GLY A 47 17.31 -5.79 -14.45
C GLY A 47 16.71 -6.66 -13.33
N SER A 48 17.56 -7.42 -12.63
CA SER A 48 17.11 -8.33 -11.56
C SER A 48 16.60 -7.61 -10.30
N GLU A 49 17.04 -6.37 -10.04
CA GLU A 49 16.59 -5.58 -8.87
C GLU A 49 15.14 -5.11 -9.05
N GLY A 50 14.77 -4.77 -10.29
CA GLY A 50 13.45 -4.25 -10.65
C GLY A 50 12.41 -5.30 -11.02
N THR A 51 12.81 -6.49 -11.50
CA THR A 51 11.90 -7.47 -12.13
C THR A 51 10.61 -7.72 -11.34
N ARG A 52 10.71 -8.00 -10.03
CA ARG A 52 9.53 -8.29 -9.19
C ARG A 52 8.59 -7.08 -9.04
N TYR A 53 9.15 -5.89 -9.00
CA TYR A 53 8.41 -4.65 -8.85
C TYR A 53 7.75 -4.24 -10.16
N GLU A 54 8.45 -4.42 -11.28
CA GLU A 54 7.87 -4.22 -12.61
C GLU A 54 6.66 -5.12 -12.82
N GLU A 55 6.75 -6.40 -12.44
CA GLU A 55 5.61 -7.32 -12.54
C GLU A 55 4.42 -6.86 -11.69
N ALA A 56 4.67 -6.36 -10.48
CA ALA A 56 3.63 -5.81 -9.62
C ALA A 56 2.98 -4.55 -10.22
N MET A 57 3.81 -3.64 -10.76
CA MET A 57 3.36 -2.42 -11.44
C MET A 57 2.55 -2.74 -12.71
N LYS A 58 3.02 -3.69 -13.53
CA LYS A 58 2.32 -4.20 -14.73
C LYS A 58 0.96 -4.80 -14.38
N LYS A 59 0.86 -5.59 -13.30
CA LYS A 59 -0.43 -6.15 -12.82
C LYS A 59 -1.44 -5.08 -12.41
N ARG A 60 -0.98 -3.88 -12.04
CA ARG A 60 -1.81 -2.73 -11.68
C ARG A 60 -1.92 -1.69 -12.81
N THR A 61 -1.40 -1.99 -14.00
CA THR A 61 -1.40 -1.08 -15.16
C THR A 61 -0.70 0.25 -14.86
N ILE A 62 0.38 0.21 -14.06
CA ILE A 62 1.25 1.36 -13.82
C ILE A 62 2.36 1.33 -14.86
N GLU A 63 2.37 2.35 -15.72
CA GLU A 63 3.39 2.54 -16.75
C GLU A 63 4.63 3.20 -16.15
N THR A 64 5.81 2.63 -16.42
CA THR A 64 7.09 3.26 -16.15
C THR A 64 7.59 3.99 -17.41
N LYS A 65 8.40 5.03 -17.23
CA LYS A 65 9.03 5.77 -18.33
C LYS A 65 9.98 4.87 -19.12
N ASP A 66 10.67 3.95 -18.44
CA ASP A 66 11.47 2.88 -19.05
C ASP A 66 10.98 1.53 -18.53
N ALA A 67 10.68 0.61 -19.44
CA ALA A 67 10.19 -0.73 -19.09
C ALA A 67 11.23 -1.62 -18.42
N ASN A 68 12.50 -1.18 -18.35
CA ASN A 68 13.63 -1.96 -17.83
C ASN A 68 14.29 -1.32 -16.59
N ILE A 69 13.86 -0.12 -16.21
CA ILE A 69 14.42 0.65 -15.10
C ILE A 69 13.26 1.32 -14.37
N ILE A 70 13.10 1.01 -13.08
CA ILE A 70 12.20 1.74 -12.19
C ILE A 70 13.00 2.79 -11.44
N SER A 71 12.71 4.06 -11.67
CA SER A 71 13.31 5.15 -10.87
C SER A 71 12.75 5.16 -9.45
N MET A 72 13.49 5.75 -8.50
CA MET A 72 12.99 5.91 -7.14
C MET A 72 11.65 6.65 -7.09
N GLU A 73 11.44 7.65 -7.93
CA GLU A 73 10.16 8.39 -8.01
C GLU A 73 8.99 7.47 -8.40
N GLU A 74 9.16 6.68 -9.46
CA GLU A 74 8.13 5.75 -9.95
C GLU A 74 7.84 4.66 -8.92
N PHE A 75 8.88 4.15 -8.27
CA PHE A 75 8.74 3.20 -7.19
C PHE A 75 7.96 3.78 -6.01
N MET A 76 8.32 4.99 -5.54
CA MET A 76 7.63 5.64 -4.42
C MET A 76 6.16 5.83 -4.74
N SER A 77 5.84 6.33 -5.95
CA SER A 77 4.46 6.52 -6.38
C SER A 77 3.67 5.21 -6.42
N ALA A 78 4.26 4.11 -6.93
CA ALA A 78 3.64 2.80 -6.91
C ALA A 78 3.47 2.25 -5.49
N CYS A 79 4.48 2.43 -4.64
CA CYS A 79 4.45 1.96 -3.27
C CYS A 79 3.38 2.65 -2.43
N GLU A 80 3.33 3.99 -2.47
CA GLU A 80 2.36 4.79 -1.72
C GLU A 80 0.91 4.60 -2.22
N SER A 81 0.73 4.11 -3.45
CA SER A 81 -0.58 3.71 -3.97
C SER A 81 -1.01 2.30 -3.53
N GLY A 82 -0.19 1.59 -2.74
CA GLY A 82 -0.45 0.23 -2.29
C GLY A 82 -0.23 -0.83 -3.37
N THR A 83 0.51 -0.51 -4.45
CA THR A 83 0.82 -1.47 -5.52
C THR A 83 1.57 -2.68 -5.00
N PHE A 84 2.40 -2.45 -3.98
CA PHE A 84 3.25 -3.46 -3.37
C PHE A 84 2.64 -4.07 -2.10
N ASP A 85 1.38 -3.75 -1.77
CA ASP A 85 0.68 -4.33 -0.63
C ASP A 85 0.59 -5.86 -0.79
N GLY A 86 1.11 -6.57 0.20
CA GLY A 86 1.18 -8.04 0.20
C GLY A 86 2.44 -8.62 -0.45
N MET A 87 3.36 -7.81 -0.99
CA MET A 87 4.67 -8.28 -1.45
C MET A 87 5.63 -8.61 -0.29
N ASP A 88 5.42 -8.06 0.92
CA ASP A 88 6.20 -8.42 2.13
C ASP A 88 6.01 -9.90 2.57
N SER A 89 5.03 -10.60 2.00
CA SER A 89 4.65 -11.96 2.37
C SER A 89 5.11 -13.05 1.38
N MET A 90 5.86 -12.69 0.33
CA MET A 90 6.30 -13.59 -0.76
C MET A 90 7.82 -13.74 -0.78
#